data_AF-A0A060HSH2-F1
#
_entry.id   AF-A0A060HSH2-F1
#
_cell.length_a   1.000
_cell.length_b   1.000
_cell.length_c   1.000
_cell.angle_alpha   90.00
_cell.angle_beta   90.00
_cell.angle_gamma   90.00
#
_symmetry.space_group_name_H-M   'P 1'
#
loop_
_entity.id
_entity.type
_entity.pdbx_description
1 polymer ?
#
loop_
_entity_poly.entity_id
_entity_poly.type
_entity_poly.pdbx_seq_one_letter_code
_entity_poly.pdbx_strand_id
1 'polypeptide(L)'
;MDAYLEEELYDLLTFCIQNPSASSDVASKKERIAEIGRELAADGGADAMENMFFAIENRIQGEIGADARPYRAWWNGIASEWKY
;
A
#
# COMPACT_ATOMS: atom_id res chain seq x y z
N MET A 1 -5.42 -7.92 11.50
CA MET A 1 -4.95 -7.51 10.16
C MET A 1 -5.33 -8.62 9.21
N ASP A 2 -5.91 -8.30 8.07
CA ASP A 2 -6.20 -9.30 7.04
C ASP A 2 -4.86 -9.72 6.40
N ALA A 3 -4.38 -10.92 6.77
CA ALA A 3 -3.10 -11.44 6.30
C ALA A 3 -3.07 -11.63 4.78
N TYR A 4 -4.23 -11.83 4.14
CA TYR A 4 -4.29 -11.93 2.68
C TYR A 4 -4.02 -10.56 2.02
N LEU A 5 -4.66 -9.50 2.52
CA LEU A 5 -4.43 -8.14 2.02
C LEU A 5 -3.01 -7.64 2.31
N GLU A 6 -2.42 -8.05 3.43
CA GLU A 6 -1.03 -7.73 3.76
C GLU A 6 -0.05 -8.35 2.74
N GLU A 7 -0.15 -9.66 2.48
CA GLU A 7 0.69 -10.33 1.47
C GLU A 7 0.49 -9.71 0.07
N GLU A 8 -0.76 -9.47 -0.34
CA GLU A 8 -1.05 -8.88 -1.65
C GLU A 8 -0.44 -7.47 -1.77
N LEU A 9 -0.61 -6.63 -0.75
CA LEU A 9 -0.06 -5.27 -0.76
C LEU A 9 1.47 -5.28 -0.76
N TYR A 10 2.09 -6.23 -0.04
CA TYR A 10 3.54 -6.43 -0.05
C TYR A 10 4.06 -6.75 -1.46
N ASP A 11 3.43 -7.72 -2.14
CA ASP A 11 3.81 -8.12 -3.50
C ASP A 11 3.65 -6.95 -4.50
N LEU A 12 2.53 -6.22 -4.42
CA LEU A 12 2.24 -5.10 -5.30
C LEU A 12 3.24 -3.95 -5.14
N LEU A 13 3.55 -3.57 -3.89
CA LEU A 13 4.51 -2.49 -3.63
C LEU A 13 5.93 -2.92 -3.95
N THR A 14 6.33 -4.15 -3.62
CA THR A 14 7.64 -4.70 -3.99
C THR A 14 7.84 -4.67 -5.50
N PHE A 15 6.83 -5.07 -6.28
CA PHE A 15 6.88 -4.96 -7.73
C PHE A 15 7.08 -3.51 -8.19
N CYS A 16 6.30 -2.57 -7.64
CA CYS A 16 6.37 -1.15 -8.03
C CYS A 16 7.73 -0.53 -7.70
N ILE A 17 8.31 -0.90 -6.55
CA ILE A 17 9.63 -0.44 -6.09
C ILE A 17 10.74 -0.98 -6.99
N GLN A 18 10.70 -2.27 -7.34
CA GLN A 18 11.76 -2.92 -8.09
C GLN A 18 11.67 -2.68 -9.60
N ASN A 19 10.49 -2.31 -10.12
CA ASN A 19 10.24 -2.14 -11.56
C ASN A 19 9.68 -0.73 -11.89
N PRO A 20 10.37 0.36 -11.52
CA PRO A 20 9.85 1.72 -11.70
C PRO A 20 9.66 2.13 -13.17
N SER A 21 10.32 1.44 -14.11
CA SER A 21 10.22 1.69 -15.56
C SER A 21 9.05 0.97 -16.24
N ALA A 22 8.36 0.03 -15.56
CA ALA A 22 7.25 -0.75 -16.10
C ALA A 22 5.91 0.02 -16.00
N SER A 23 5.85 1.20 -16.65
CA SER A 23 4.77 2.19 -16.46
C SER A 23 3.33 1.65 -16.61
N SER A 24 3.07 0.72 -17.55
CA SER A 24 1.73 0.13 -17.73
C SER A 24 1.34 -0.83 -16.61
N ASP A 25 2.31 -1.61 -16.09
CA ASP A 25 2.06 -2.57 -15.01
C ASP A 25 1.99 -1.89 -13.64
N VAL A 26 2.72 -0.78 -13.47
CA VAL A 26 2.64 0.05 -12.27
C VAL A 26 1.28 0.74 -12.18
N ALA A 27 0.69 1.19 -13.29
CA ALA A 27 -0.62 1.82 -13.29
C ALA A 27 -1.74 0.86 -12.82
N SER A 28 -1.77 -0.37 -13.35
CA SER A 28 -2.76 -1.38 -12.93
C SER A 28 -2.56 -1.82 -11.48
N LYS A 29 -1.31 -1.95 -11.02
CA LYS A 29 -1.01 -2.29 -9.63
C LYS A 29 -1.39 -1.16 -8.67
N LYS A 30 -1.17 0.09 -9.06
CA LYS A 30 -1.60 1.26 -8.28
C LYS A 30 -3.12 1.26 -8.09
N GLU A 31 -3.89 0.87 -9.11
CA GLU A 31 -5.34 0.75 -8.99
C GLU A 31 -5.74 -0.31 -7.94
N ARG A 32 -5.13 -1.50 -7.99
CA ARG A 32 -5.38 -2.55 -6.98
C ARG A 32 -4.95 -2.12 -5.58
N ILE A 33 -3.79 -1.46 -5.45
CA ILE A 33 -3.35 -0.90 -4.16
C ILE A 33 -4.40 0.09 -3.62
N ALA A 34 -4.98 0.93 -4.47
CA ALA A 34 -6.04 1.84 -4.05
C ALA A 34 -7.34 1.11 -3.66
N GLU A 35 -7.67 -0.02 -4.28
CA GLU A 35 -8.78 -0.88 -3.84
C GLU A 35 -8.56 -1.45 -2.44
N ILE A 36 -7.38 -2.00 -2.17
CA ILE A 36 -7.00 -2.48 -0.83
C ILE A 36 -7.18 -1.36 0.21
N GLY A 37 -6.72 -0.15 -0.10
CA GLY A 37 -6.93 1.02 0.77
C GLY A 37 -8.41 1.31 1.04
N ARG A 38 -9.29 1.17 0.03
CA ARG A 38 -10.74 1.36 0.17
C ARG A 38 -11.38 0.25 1.00
N GLU A 39 -10.96 -1.00 0.82
CA GLU A 39 -11.43 -2.15 1.60
C GLU A 39 -11.09 -1.96 3.09
N LEU A 40 -9.86 -1.55 3.40
CA LEU A 40 -9.42 -1.24 4.76
C LEU A 40 -10.20 -0.07 5.37
N ALA A 41 -10.38 1.01 4.60
CA ALA A 41 -11.15 2.16 5.04
C ALA A 41 -12.61 1.81 5.33
N ALA A 42 -13.21 0.89 4.56
CA ALA A 42 -14.57 0.42 4.79
C ALA A 42 -14.70 -0.44 6.05
N ASP A 43 -13.66 -1.21 6.40
CA ASP A 43 -13.66 -2.08 7.58
C ASP A 43 -13.34 -1.33 8.89
N GLY A 44 -12.39 -0.40 8.85
CA GLY A 44 -11.91 0.30 10.06
C GLY A 44 -11.37 1.70 9.85
N GLY A 45 -11.74 2.36 8.75
CA GLY A 45 -11.35 3.74 8.47
C GLY A 45 -9.84 3.95 8.33
N ALA A 46 -9.41 5.18 8.63
CA ALA A 46 -8.00 5.56 8.56
C ALA A 46 -7.11 4.75 9.53
N ASP A 47 -7.64 4.29 10.66
CA ASP A 47 -6.90 3.48 11.63
C ASP A 47 -6.54 2.10 11.05
N ALA A 48 -7.46 1.45 10.33
CA ALA A 48 -7.17 0.20 9.63
C ALA A 48 -6.12 0.40 8.52
N MET A 49 -6.21 1.50 7.78
CA MET A 49 -5.22 1.88 6.76
C MET A 49 -3.84 2.09 7.39
N GLU A 50 -3.75 2.84 8.50
CA GLU A 50 -2.47 3.11 9.18
C GLU A 50 -1.83 1.84 9.71
N ASN A 51 -2.62 0.98 10.36
CA ASN A 51 -2.14 -0.30 10.86
C ASN A 51 -1.57 -1.17 9.73
N MET A 52 -2.28 -1.28 8.60
CA MET A 52 -1.79 -2.05 7.45
C MET A 52 -0.51 -1.44 6.87
N PHE A 53 -0.50 -0.13 6.63
CA PHE A 53 0.66 0.51 6.00
C PHE A 53 1.89 0.44 6.90
N PHE A 54 1.72 0.56 8.22
CA PHE A 54 2.81 0.38 9.18
C PHE A 54 3.42 -1.02 9.11
N ALA A 55 2.60 -2.09 9.04
CA ALA A 55 3.12 -3.45 8.90
C ALA A 55 3.92 -3.62 7.59
N ILE A 56 3.36 -3.14 6.48
CA ILE A 56 3.97 -3.20 5.16
C ILE A 56 5.26 -2.41 5.07
N GLU A 57 5.31 -1.21 5.64
CA GLU A 57 6.51 -0.37 5.67
C GLU A 57 7.66 -1.08 6.39
N ASN A 58 7.39 -1.66 7.57
CA ASN A 58 8.39 -2.43 8.31
C ASN A 58 8.85 -3.67 7.54
N ARG A 59 7.91 -4.39 6.91
CA ARG A 59 8.22 -5.60 6.15
C ARG A 59 9.07 -5.31 4.92
N ILE A 60 8.70 -4.32 4.11
CA ILE A 60 9.46 -3.92 2.91
C ILE A 60 10.86 -3.44 3.30
N GLN A 61 10.97 -2.62 4.36
CA GLN A 61 12.27 -2.17 4.85
C GLN A 61 13.13 -3.34 5.37
N GLY A 62 12.52 -4.32 6.05
CA GLY A 62 13.21 -5.47 6.61
C GLY A 62 13.64 -6.52 5.59
N GLU A 63 12.80 -6.80 4.59
CA GLU A 63 13.03 -7.88 3.61
C GLU A 63 13.84 -7.42 2.40
N ILE A 64 13.58 -6.22 1.87
CA ILE A 64 14.23 -5.73 0.65
C ILE A 64 15.00 -4.42 0.82
N GLY A 65 15.02 -3.85 2.04
CA GLY A 65 15.80 -2.64 2.34
C GLY A 65 15.29 -1.36 1.66
N ALA A 66 14.04 -1.36 1.18
CA ALA A 66 13.46 -0.23 0.44
C ALA A 66 12.50 0.60 1.29
N ASP A 67 12.27 1.85 0.87
CA ASP A 67 11.34 2.77 1.52
C ASP A 67 9.96 2.74 0.86
N ALA A 68 8.94 2.29 1.60
CA ALA A 68 7.56 2.24 1.16
C ALA A 68 6.76 3.53 1.46
N ARG A 69 7.30 4.47 2.26
CA ARG A 69 6.59 5.69 2.69
C ARG A 69 6.06 6.55 1.53
N PRO A 70 6.77 6.73 0.39
CA PRO A 70 6.24 7.51 -0.73
C PRO A 70 4.92 6.97 -1.30
N TYR A 71 4.64 5.67 -1.11
CA TYR A 71 3.44 5.03 -1.63
C TYR A 71 2.20 5.28 -0.75
N ARG A 72 2.35 5.85 0.45
CA ARG A 72 1.21 6.29 1.29
C ARG A 72 0.32 7.28 0.54
N ALA A 73 0.91 8.14 -0.29
CA ALA A 73 0.18 9.12 -1.10
C ALA A 73 -0.79 8.46 -2.11
N TRP A 74 -0.65 7.17 -2.42
CA TRP A 74 -1.57 6.47 -3.33
C TRP A 74 -2.94 6.19 -2.69
N TRP A 75 -3.06 6.35 -1.37
CA TRP A 75 -4.32 6.25 -0.64
C TRP A 75 -4.94 7.61 -0.31
N ASN A 76 -4.34 8.72 -0.75
CA ASN A 76 -4.94 10.04 -0.58
C ASN A 76 -6.31 10.11 -1.25
N GLY A 77 -7.28 10.68 -0.54
CA GLY A 77 -8.67 10.79 -1.00
C GLY A 77 -9.55 9.58 -0.70
N ILE A 78 -9.02 8.51 -0.09
CA ILE A 78 -9.83 7.37 0.40
C ILE A 78 -10.53 7.72 1.71
N ALA A 79 -9.77 8.19 2.71
CA ALA A 79 -10.27 8.69 3.98
C ALA A 79 -9.88 10.16 4.15
N SER A 80 -10.74 10.97 4.77
CA SER A 80 -10.53 12.42 4.92
C SER A 80 -9.31 12.77 5.78
N GLU A 81 -8.94 11.86 6.66
CA GLU A 81 -7.85 11.93 7.62
C GLU A 81 -6.50 11.53 6.99
N TRP A 82 -6.52 10.78 5.88
CA TRP A 82 -5.32 10.30 5.20
C TRP A 82 -4.72 11.37 4.29
N LYS A 83 -3.59 11.96 4.73
CA LYS A 83 -2.95 13.11 4.08
C LYS A 83 -1.41 12.96 4.06
N TYR A 84 -0.89 12.33 3.02
CA TYR A 84 0.55 12.08 2.83
C TYR A 84 1.09 12.67 1.53
#